data_AF-A0A935AZG6-F1
#
_entry.id   AF-A0A935AZG6-F1
#
_cell.length_a   1.000
_cell.length_b   1.000
_cell.length_c   1.000
_cell.angle_alpha   90.00
_cell.angle_beta   90.00
_cell.angle_gamma   90.00
#
_symmetry.space_group_name_H-M   'P 1'
#
loop_
_entity.id
_entity.type
_entity.pdbx_description
1 polymer ?
#
loop_
_entity_poly.entity_id
_entity_poly.type
_entity_poly.pdbx_seq_one_letter_code
_entity_poly.pdbx_strand_id
1 'polypeptide(L)'
;MTPLLAVFTAAEQQQGSLLSLLFPLLLLAPVIYLMIVPQRKQKQRHAEFISSLKVGDDVVTSGGIHGVVTHLDNDIVHVEVDTDVVIRVSKASLARREGPASTSEAGDESDEPDSDTTPDA
;
A
#
# COMPACT_ATOMS: atom_id res chain seq x y z
N MET A 1 8.88 -49.46 5.21
CA MET A 1 8.52 -49.94 3.87
C MET A 1 7.00 -49.83 3.65
N THR A 2 6.42 -48.64 3.82
CA THR A 2 5.00 -48.36 3.51
C THR A 2 4.74 -46.91 3.07
N PRO A 3 5.50 -46.31 2.13
CA PRO A 3 5.02 -45.10 1.42
C PRO A 3 4.31 -45.43 0.10
N LEU A 4 4.28 -46.70 -0.33
CA LEU A 4 3.90 -47.05 -1.72
C LEU A 4 2.38 -47.17 -1.94
N LEU A 5 1.58 -47.29 -0.88
CA LEU A 5 0.12 -47.43 -1.00
C LEU A 5 -0.65 -46.09 -1.00
N ALA A 6 -0.04 -44.99 -0.54
CA ALA A 6 -0.69 -43.67 -0.48
C ALA A 6 -0.59 -42.87 -1.79
N VAL A 7 0.32 -43.24 -2.70
CA VAL A 7 0.53 -42.51 -3.98
C VAL A 7 -0.34 -43.06 -5.11
N PHE A 8 -0.92 -44.26 -4.96
CA PHE A 8 -1.73 -44.86 -6.02
C PHE A 8 -3.20 -44.39 -6.04
N THR A 9 -3.71 -43.82 -4.94
CA THR A 9 -5.04 -43.19 -4.93
C THR A 9 -5.05 -41.80 -5.60
N ALA A 10 -3.92 -41.34 -6.13
CA ALA A 10 -3.81 -40.09 -6.88
C ALA A 10 -4.09 -40.25 -8.40
N ALA A 11 -4.27 -41.47 -8.91
CA ALA A 11 -4.39 -41.72 -10.35
C ALA A 11 -5.84 -41.84 -10.88
N GLU A 12 -6.84 -42.12 -10.03
CA GLU A 12 -8.27 -42.02 -10.40
C GLU A 12 -8.83 -40.59 -10.24
N GLN A 13 -8.05 -39.68 -9.66
CA GLN A 13 -8.36 -38.28 -9.47
C GLN A 13 -8.12 -37.44 -10.73
N GLN A 14 -8.08 -37.99 -11.96
CA GLN A 14 -7.73 -37.19 -13.16
C GLN A 14 -8.92 -36.48 -13.84
N GLN A 15 -10.15 -37.01 -13.74
CA GLN A 15 -11.38 -36.28 -14.11
C GLN A 15 -11.99 -35.51 -12.93
N GLY A 16 -11.71 -35.99 -11.71
CA GLY A 16 -11.81 -35.19 -10.50
C GLY A 16 -10.76 -34.10 -10.42
N SER A 17 -9.65 -34.13 -11.18
CA SER A 17 -8.51 -33.21 -11.02
C SER A 17 -8.88 -31.76 -11.33
N LEU A 18 -9.60 -31.50 -12.42
CA LEU A 18 -9.98 -30.13 -12.79
C LEU A 18 -11.05 -29.57 -11.84
N LEU A 19 -12.05 -30.38 -11.48
CA LEU A 19 -13.10 -29.99 -10.53
C LEU A 19 -12.57 -29.88 -9.09
N SER A 20 -11.61 -30.73 -8.71
CA SER A 20 -10.92 -30.76 -7.42
C SER A 20 -9.77 -29.76 -7.32
N LEU A 21 -9.27 -29.18 -8.42
CA LEU A 21 -8.44 -27.97 -8.41
C LEU A 21 -9.31 -26.71 -8.40
N LEU A 22 -10.45 -26.74 -9.09
CA LEU A 22 -11.40 -25.64 -9.13
C LEU A 22 -12.08 -25.44 -7.78
N PHE A 23 -12.40 -26.49 -7.03
CA PHE A 23 -12.98 -26.40 -5.69
C PHE A 23 -12.11 -25.60 -4.67
N PRO A 24 -10.81 -25.91 -4.48
CA PRO A 24 -9.94 -25.12 -3.62
C PRO A 24 -9.63 -23.74 -4.23
N LEU A 25 -9.53 -23.62 -5.56
CA LEU A 25 -9.34 -22.33 -6.21
C LEU A 25 -10.57 -21.42 -6.04
N LEU A 26 -11.79 -21.93 -6.13
CA LEU A 26 -13.04 -21.20 -5.95
C LEU A 26 -13.26 -20.80 -4.47
N LEU A 27 -12.81 -21.64 -3.53
CA LEU A 27 -12.86 -21.34 -2.10
C LEU A 27 -11.81 -20.28 -1.71
N LEU A 28 -10.64 -20.28 -2.35
CA LEU A 28 -9.57 -19.31 -2.12
C LEU A 28 -9.76 -18.01 -2.93
N ALA A 29 -10.28 -18.09 -4.15
CA ALA A 29 -10.53 -16.98 -5.09
C ALA A 29 -11.17 -15.74 -4.45
N PRO A 30 -12.26 -15.83 -3.65
CA PRO A 30 -12.86 -14.65 -3.04
C PRO A 30 -11.92 -13.98 -2.03
N VAL A 31 -11.12 -14.75 -1.28
CA VAL A 31 -10.15 -14.23 -0.32
C VAL A 31 -9.01 -13.50 -1.02
N ILE A 32 -8.44 -14.08 -2.08
CA ILE A 32 -7.35 -13.45 -2.86
C ILE A 32 -7.87 -12.24 -3.64
N TYR A 33 -9.09 -12.27 -4.16
CA TYR A 33 -9.69 -11.16 -4.90
C TYR A 33 -9.89 -9.93 -4.01
N LEU A 34 -10.41 -10.11 -2.79
CA LEU A 34 -10.63 -9.02 -1.85
C LEU A 34 -9.31 -8.39 -1.37
N MET A 35 -8.22 -9.16 -1.32
CA MET A 35 -6.92 -8.68 -0.80
C MET A 35 -6.01 -8.08 -1.90
N ILE A 36 -6.00 -8.61 -3.12
CA ILE A 36 -5.10 -8.15 -4.19
C ILE A 36 -5.53 -6.82 -4.81
N VAL A 37 -6.84 -6.58 -4.93
CA VAL A 37 -7.39 -5.35 -5.52
C VAL A 37 -7.07 -4.09 -4.69
N PRO A 38 -7.23 -4.06 -3.35
CA PRO A 38 -6.89 -2.87 -2.57
C PRO A 38 -5.38 -2.60 -2.57
N GLN A 39 -4.54 -3.64 -2.51
CA GLN A 39 -3.09 -3.47 -2.49
C GLN A 39 -2.54 -2.86 -3.79
N ARG A 40 -3.09 -3.26 -4.94
CA ARG A 40 -2.69 -2.69 -6.23
C ARG A 40 -3.05 -1.21 -6.33
N LYS A 41 -4.21 -0.81 -5.81
CA LYS A 41 -4.64 0.60 -5.77
C LYS A 41 -3.74 1.45 -4.88
N GLN A 42 -3.34 0.96 -3.71
CA GLN A 42 -2.47 1.72 -2.81
C GLN A 42 -1.07 1.90 -3.37
N LYS A 43 -0.50 0.87 -4.02
CA LYS A 43 0.80 0.96 -4.70
C LYS A 43 0.76 1.93 -5.90
N GLN A 44 -0.33 1.91 -6.67
CA GLN A 44 -0.52 2.85 -7.78
C GLN A 44 -0.65 4.29 -7.29
N ARG A 45 -1.44 4.55 -6.23
CA ARG A 45 -1.55 5.89 -5.61
C ARG A 45 -0.21 6.40 -5.08
N HIS A 46 0.60 5.53 -4.46
CA HIS A 46 1.94 5.89 -3.99
C HIS A 46 2.87 6.24 -5.17
N ALA A 47 2.81 5.45 -6.25
CA ALA A 47 3.56 5.73 -7.48
C ALA A 47 3.12 7.03 -8.17
N GLU A 48 1.81 7.31 -8.18
CA GLU A 48 1.26 8.57 -8.70
C GLU A 48 1.70 9.77 -7.85
N PHE A 49 1.65 9.67 -6.52
CA PHE A 49 2.14 10.70 -5.61
C PHE A 49 3.62 11.01 -5.88
N ILE A 50 4.44 9.97 -5.95
CA ILE A 50 5.84 10.05 -6.34
C ILE A 50 6.01 10.73 -7.71
N SER A 51 5.20 10.40 -8.71
CA SER A 51 5.28 11.01 -10.04
C SER A 51 4.89 12.50 -10.06
N SER A 52 4.07 12.95 -9.10
CA SER A 52 3.55 14.31 -9.04
C SER A 52 4.49 15.33 -8.38
N LEU A 53 5.56 14.86 -7.75
CA LEU A 53 6.55 15.70 -7.06
C LEU A 53 7.30 16.61 -8.04
N LYS A 54 7.45 17.88 -7.65
CA LYS A 54 8.15 18.90 -8.44
C LYS A 54 9.27 19.55 -7.64
N VAL A 55 10.20 20.16 -8.37
CA VAL A 55 11.23 21.02 -7.78
C VAL A 55 10.56 22.26 -7.19
N GLY A 56 10.90 22.60 -5.95
CA GLY A 56 10.30 23.69 -5.18
C GLY A 56 9.13 23.27 -4.29
N ASP A 57 8.76 21.98 -4.26
CA ASP A 57 7.77 21.48 -3.31
C ASP A 57 8.39 21.35 -1.90
N ASP A 58 7.68 21.87 -0.89
CA ASP A 58 7.93 21.56 0.51
C ASP A 58 7.51 20.11 0.79
N VAL A 59 8.41 19.31 1.34
CA VAL A 59 8.16 17.89 1.57
C VAL A 59 8.57 17.45 2.97
N VAL A 60 7.84 16.47 3.48
CA VAL A 60 8.15 15.77 4.72
C VAL A 60 8.53 14.34 4.39
N THR A 61 9.74 13.96 4.78
CA THR A 61 10.22 12.57 4.66
C THR A 61 9.56 11.67 5.72
N SER A 62 9.59 10.36 5.54
CA SER A 62 9.06 9.39 6.52
C SER A 62 9.70 9.49 7.92
N GLY A 63 10.85 10.16 8.04
CA GLY A 63 11.52 10.42 9.32
C GLY A 63 11.14 11.73 10.00
N GLY A 64 10.18 12.50 9.46
CA GLY A 64 9.77 13.80 9.99
C GLY A 64 10.73 14.95 9.64
N ILE A 65 11.62 14.76 8.67
CA ILE A 65 12.50 15.83 8.18
C ILE A 65 11.72 16.68 7.19
N HIS A 66 11.62 17.98 7.47
CA HIS A 66 11.06 18.99 6.60
C HIS A 66 12.16 19.59 5.72
N GLY A 67 11.85 19.86 4.46
CA GLY A 67 12.77 20.54 3.56
C GLY A 67 12.16 20.81 2.20
N VAL A 68 12.91 21.51 1.37
CA VAL A 68 12.50 21.90 0.02
C VAL A 68 13.20 21.03 -1.01
N VAL A 69 12.45 20.57 -2.00
CA VAL A 69 13.02 19.82 -3.13
C VAL A 69 13.80 20.76 -4.06
N THR A 70 15.11 20.56 -4.18
CA THR A 70 15.98 21.36 -5.07
C THR A 70 16.28 20.64 -6.39
N HIS A 71 16.31 19.31 -6.38
CA HIS A 71 16.52 18.51 -7.59
C HIS A 71 15.75 17.18 -7.51
N LEU A 72 15.23 16.74 -8.65
CA LEU A 72 14.55 15.45 -8.79
C LEU A 72 15.32 14.58 -9.80
N ASP A 73 15.82 13.44 -9.33
CA ASP A 73 16.27 12.34 -10.18
C ASP A 73 15.17 11.25 -10.25
N ASN A 74 15.44 10.18 -11.01
CA ASN A 74 14.47 9.10 -11.21
C ASN A 74 14.08 8.38 -9.89
N ASP A 75 15.07 7.98 -9.10
CA ASP A 75 14.87 7.26 -7.83
C ASP A 75 15.28 8.07 -6.58
N ILE A 76 16.07 9.13 -6.77
CA ILE A 76 16.66 9.95 -5.71
C ILE A 76 16.13 11.38 -5.82
N VAL A 77 15.89 12.01 -4.68
CA VAL A 77 15.48 13.40 -4.57
C VAL A 77 16.49 14.13 -3.70
N HIS A 78 16.91 15.31 -4.16
CA HIS A 78 17.72 16.21 -3.39
C HIS A 78 16.81 17.16 -2.61
N VAL A 79 16.88 17.06 -1.29
CA VAL A 79 16.09 17.87 -0.36
C VAL A 79 17.06 18.74 0.43
N GLU A 80 16.83 20.04 0.38
CA GLU A 80 17.53 21.02 1.22
C GLU A 80 16.77 21.17 2.53
N VAL A 81 17.44 20.89 3.63
CA VAL A 81 16.86 20.87 5.00
C VAL A 81 17.26 22.11 5.78
N ASP A 82 18.46 22.62 5.50
CA ASP A 82 19.03 23.82 6.09
C ASP A 82 20.00 24.45 5.08
N THR A 83 20.46 25.66 5.37
CA THR A 83 21.35 26.43 4.50
C THR A 83 22.62 25.64 4.18
N ASP A 84 22.86 25.36 2.90
CA ASP A 84 24.00 24.56 2.40
C ASP A 84 23.98 23.07 2.80
N VAL A 85 22.87 22.57 3.34
CA VAL A 85 22.69 21.15 3.71
C VAL A 85 21.70 20.49 2.77
N VAL A 86 22.24 19.79 1.77
CA VAL A 86 21.45 18.98 0.83
C VAL A 86 21.61 17.51 1.13
N ILE A 87 20.49 16.84 1.41
CA ILE A 87 20.43 15.40 1.63
C ILE A 87 19.81 14.69 0.43
N ARG A 88 20.27 13.47 0.18
CA ARG A 88 19.73 12.59 -0.85
C ARG A 88 18.78 11.60 -0.21
N VAL A 89 17.52 11.65 -0.61
CA VAL A 89 16.46 10.80 -0.08
C VAL A 89 15.82 10.02 -1.20
N SER A 90 15.42 8.79 -0.94
CA SER A 90 14.68 8.00 -1.92
C SER A 90 13.31 8.61 -2.16
N LYS A 91 12.89 8.66 -3.41
CA LYS A 91 11.58 9.20 -3.80
C LYS A 91 10.42 8.48 -3.11
N ALA A 92 10.60 7.19 -2.84
CA ALA A 92 9.65 6.35 -2.12
C ALA A 92 9.47 6.70 -0.63
N SER A 93 10.40 7.46 -0.04
CA SER A 93 10.41 7.84 1.37
C SER A 93 9.80 9.21 1.65
N LEU A 94 9.18 9.84 0.65
CA LEU A 94 8.45 11.10 0.82
C LEU A 94 7.02 10.78 1.25
N ALA A 95 6.62 11.30 2.41
CA ALA A 95 5.35 10.97 3.05
C ALA A 95 4.28 12.04 2.82
N ARG A 96 4.68 13.31 2.67
CA ARG A 96 3.75 14.42 2.52
C ARG A 96 4.37 15.61 1.79
N ARG A 97 3.53 16.35 1.06
CA ARG A 97 3.87 17.68 0.52
C ARG A 97 3.20 18.75 1.39
N GLU A 98 3.95 19.73 1.86
CA GLU A 98 3.48 20.87 2.66
C GLU A 98 3.38 22.13 1.79
N GLY A 99 2.54 22.13 0.74
CA GLY A 99 2.41 23.29 -0.15
C GLY A 99 0.99 23.45 -0.74
N PRO A 100 0.52 24.70 -0.97
CA PRO A 100 -0.87 24.97 -1.31
C PRO A 100 -1.14 24.75 -2.81
N ALA A 101 -1.52 23.54 -3.20
CA ALA A 101 -2.53 23.25 -4.24
C ALA A 101 -2.60 21.75 -4.56
N SER A 102 -3.60 21.10 -3.95
CA SER A 102 -4.54 20.11 -4.54
C SER A 102 -4.81 18.97 -3.55
N THR A 103 -5.94 19.12 -2.87
CA THR A 103 -6.83 18.08 -2.33
C THR A 103 -6.36 16.64 -2.47
N SER A 104 -5.98 16.03 -1.34
CA SER A 104 -6.19 14.60 -1.09
C SER A 104 -6.73 14.49 0.33
N GLU A 105 -8.04 14.62 0.43
CA GLU A 105 -8.82 14.25 1.61
C GLU A 105 -8.72 12.72 1.86
N ALA A 106 -8.98 12.38 3.12
CA ALA A 106 -9.48 11.11 3.64
C ALA A 106 -8.50 9.96 3.94
N GLY A 107 -8.29 9.77 5.25
CA GLY A 107 -8.04 8.45 5.83
C GLY A 107 -7.34 8.47 7.19
N ASP A 108 -8.06 8.84 8.26
CA ASP A 108 -7.86 8.35 9.64
C ASP A 108 -9.03 8.90 10.50
N GLU A 109 -10.14 8.17 10.63
CA GLU A 109 -10.41 7.31 11.80
C GLU A 109 -10.18 8.05 13.14
N SER A 110 -11.08 8.99 13.44
CA SER A 110 -11.39 9.31 14.84
C SER A 110 -12.28 8.20 15.39
N ASP A 111 -11.65 7.39 16.23
CA ASP A 111 -12.23 6.48 17.21
C ASP A 111 -13.38 7.10 18.04
N GLU A 112 -14.19 6.19 18.58
CA GLU A 112 -15.23 6.29 19.62
C GLU A 112 -16.70 6.54 19.21
N PRO A 113 -17.53 5.47 19.25
CA PRO A 113 -18.98 5.59 19.34
C PRO A 113 -19.39 5.66 20.82
N ASP A 114 -19.23 6.81 21.47
CA ASP A 114 -19.74 7.00 22.83
C ASP A 114 -21.16 7.56 22.84
N SER A 115 -22.09 6.61 22.91
CA SER A 115 -23.34 6.64 23.69
C SER A 115 -24.01 8.00 23.93
N ASP A 116 -24.86 8.42 23.00
CA ASP A 116 -25.93 9.36 23.31
C ASP A 116 -27.17 8.56 23.76
N THR A 117 -27.25 8.29 25.06
CA THR A 117 -28.48 7.90 25.75
C THR A 117 -28.48 8.57 27.10
N THR A 118 -29.04 9.77 27.19
CA THR A 118 -29.81 10.20 28.36
C THR A 118 -30.87 11.21 27.90
N PRO A 119 -32.15 10.80 27.79
CA PRO A 119 -33.25 11.75 27.82
C PRO A 119 -33.47 12.18 29.28
N ASP A 120 -33.62 13.48 29.55
CA ASP A 120 -34.58 14.02 30.53
C ASP A 120 -34.31 15.50 30.84
N ALA A 121 -35.27 16.36 30.47
CA ALA A 121 -35.63 17.60 31.15
C ALA A 121 -37.07 17.99 30.78
#